data_AF-A0A2V9WIL5-F1
#
_entry.id   AF-A0A2V9WIL5-F1
#
_cell.length_a   1.000
_cell.length_b   1.000
_cell.length_c   1.000
_cell.angle_alpha   90.00
_cell.angle_beta   90.00
_cell.angle_gamma   90.00
#
_symmetry.space_group_name_H-M   'P 1'
#
loop_
_entity.id
_entity.type
_entity.pdbx_description
1 polymer ?
#
loop_
_entity_poly.entity_id
_entity_poly.type
_entity_poly.pdbx_seq_one_letter_code
_entity_poly.pdbx_strand_id
1 'polypeptide(L)'
;KVTGAVNLDVTTGSGSVEVRRGNSNEVRVNARIHANEWFFGNAEERVRRIEQNPPIEQNGNTIHIGRISDPELRRNISISYELEVPADTELRSHTGSGNQTVDGIKGPLDVSSGSGGLKITNLGDRVRADA
;
A
#
# COMPACT_ATOMS: atom_id res chain seq x y z
N LYS A 1 4.88 -8.37 -13.16
CA LYS A 1 6.18 -9.08 -13.10
C LYS A 1 7.30 -8.05 -13.10
N VAL A 2 8.38 -8.31 -12.35
CA VAL A 2 9.55 -7.43 -12.24
C VAL A 2 10.81 -8.18 -12.68
N THR A 3 11.82 -7.46 -13.17
CA THR A 3 13.05 -8.07 -13.71
C THR A 3 14.27 -7.89 -12.79
N GLY A 4 14.09 -7.27 -11.62
CA GLY A 4 15.15 -7.02 -10.63
C GLY A 4 14.56 -6.52 -9.30
N ALA A 5 15.40 -5.89 -8.48
CA ALA A 5 14.98 -5.29 -7.20
C ALA A 5 13.82 -4.31 -7.42
N VAL A 6 12.77 -4.44 -6.61
CA VAL A 6 11.54 -3.65 -6.72
C VAL A 6 11.69 -2.39 -5.89
N ASN A 7 11.35 -1.24 -6.46
CA ASN A 7 11.11 -0.02 -5.69
C ASN A 7 9.60 0.15 -5.54
N LEU A 8 9.09 -0.15 -4.35
CA LEU A 8 7.66 -0.14 -4.06
C LEU A 8 7.32 1.05 -3.17
N ASP A 9 6.41 1.88 -3.63
CA ASP A 9 5.87 3.04 -2.90
C ASP A 9 4.36 2.86 -2.74
N VAL A 10 3.91 2.75 -1.50
CA VAL A 10 2.51 2.49 -1.14
C VAL A 10 2.03 3.65 -0.29
N THR A 11 0.95 4.30 -0.71
CA THR A 11 0.33 5.38 0.04
C THR A 11 -1.14 5.07 0.25
N THR A 12 -1.63 5.16 1.48
CA THR A 12 -3.08 5.13 1.76
C THR A 12 -3.48 6.24 2.72
N GLY A 13 -4.67 6.80 2.54
CA GLY A 13 -5.19 7.81 3.47
C GLY A 13 -5.69 7.16 4.74
N SER A 14 -6.53 6.13 4.58
CA SER A 14 -7.16 5.37 5.64
C SER A 14 -7.16 3.90 5.27
N GLY A 15 -6.73 3.04 6.19
CA GLY A 15 -6.68 1.60 5.97
C GLY A 15 -5.37 0.98 6.41
N SER A 16 -5.31 -0.35 6.34
CA SER A 16 -4.14 -1.10 6.76
C SER A 16 -3.27 -1.48 5.58
N VAL A 17 -1.95 -1.39 5.74
CA VAL A 17 -0.99 -1.91 4.77
C VAL A 17 -0.31 -3.13 5.35
N GLU A 18 -0.44 -4.27 4.68
CA GLU A 18 0.26 -5.49 5.02
C GLU A 18 1.19 -5.87 3.89
N VAL A 19 2.48 -5.99 4.19
CA VAL A 19 3.50 -6.40 3.23
C VAL A 19 4.18 -7.64 3.74
N ARG A 20 4.23 -8.68 2.91
CA ARG A 20 4.90 -9.93 3.19
C ARG A 20 5.82 -10.32 2.05
N ARG A 21 6.90 -11.01 2.37
CA ARG A 21 7.78 -11.61 1.37
C ARG A 21 7.06 -12.76 0.64
N GLY A 22 7.02 -12.68 -0.69
CA GLY A 22 6.65 -13.77 -1.59
C GLY A 22 7.86 -14.61 -2.05
N ASN A 23 7.56 -15.74 -2.70
CA ASN A 23 8.58 -16.66 -3.23
C ASN A 23 8.90 -16.44 -4.72
N SER A 24 8.25 -15.49 -5.37
CA SER A 24 8.36 -15.23 -6.81
C SER A 24 8.90 -13.82 -7.09
N ASN A 25 9.37 -13.61 -8.32
CA ASN A 25 9.75 -12.28 -8.84
C ASN A 25 8.51 -11.48 -9.30
N GLU A 26 7.43 -11.56 -8.52
CA GLU A 26 6.15 -10.94 -8.80
C GLU A 26 5.69 -10.16 -7.58
N VAL A 27 5.10 -9.00 -7.83
CA VAL A 27 4.39 -8.23 -6.81
C VAL A 27 2.91 -8.56 -6.97
N ARG A 28 2.31 -9.15 -5.95
CA ARG A 28 0.86 -9.41 -5.89
C ARG A 28 0.23 -8.35 -5.02
N VAL A 29 -0.77 -7.67 -5.57
CA VAL A 29 -1.48 -6.58 -4.90
C VAL A 29 -2.92 -7.01 -4.71
N ASN A 30 -3.34 -7.16 -3.46
CA ASN A 30 -4.74 -7.35 -3.10
C ASN A 30 -5.22 -6.10 -2.38
N ALA A 31 -6.21 -5.42 -2.94
CA ALA A 31 -6.80 -4.23 -2.34
C ALA A 31 -8.22 -4.53 -1.84
N ARG A 32 -8.54 -4.06 -0.63
CA ARG A 32 -9.90 -4.07 -0.09
C ARG A 32 -10.36 -2.64 0.08
N ILE A 33 -11.37 -2.26 -0.69
CA ILE A 33 -11.90 -0.91 -0.74
C ILE A 33 -13.17 -0.88 0.10
N HIS A 34 -13.25 0.07 1.02
CA HIS A 34 -14.43 0.34 1.83
C HIS A 34 -14.82 1.81 1.69
N ALA A 35 -16.03 2.08 1.20
CA ALA A 35 -16.58 3.42 1.13
C ALA A 35 -17.62 3.61 2.24
N ASN A 36 -17.50 4.67 3.03
CA ASN A 36 -18.48 4.97 4.06
C ASN A 36 -19.74 5.59 3.43
N GLU A 37 -20.92 5.00 3.67
CA GLU A 37 -22.20 5.43 3.09
C GLU A 37 -22.79 6.71 3.72
N TRP A 38 -22.29 7.15 4.88
CA TRP A 38 -23.06 8.01 5.79
C TRP A 38 -23.48 9.37 5.23
N PHE A 39 -22.81 9.97 4.24
CA PHE A 39 -23.09 11.36 3.88
C PHE A 39 -23.69 11.64 2.51
N PHE A 40 -23.46 10.85 1.46
CA PHE A 40 -24.01 11.12 0.12
C PHE A 40 -24.05 9.83 -0.70
N GLY A 41 -25.25 9.38 -1.11
CA GLY A 41 -25.53 8.06 -1.70
C GLY A 41 -24.87 7.75 -3.05
N ASN A 42 -23.54 7.62 -3.07
CA ASN A 42 -22.73 7.24 -4.25
C ASN A 42 -21.50 6.39 -3.84
N ALA A 43 -21.56 5.67 -2.72
CA ALA A 43 -20.46 4.83 -2.23
C ALA A 43 -20.06 3.76 -3.26
N GLU A 44 -21.05 3.07 -3.85
CA GLU A 44 -20.82 2.04 -4.88
C GLU A 44 -20.16 2.60 -6.15
N GLU A 45 -20.61 3.76 -6.63
CA GLU A 45 -20.05 4.43 -7.81
C GLU A 45 -18.57 4.78 -7.61
N ARG A 46 -18.22 5.22 -6.39
CA ARG A 46 -16.84 5.52 -6.02
C ARG A 46 -15.95 4.27 -5.99
N VAL A 47 -16.46 3.17 -5.41
CA VAL A 47 -15.77 1.88 -5.42
C VAL A 47 -15.53 1.44 -6.86
N ARG A 48 -16.57 1.47 -7.71
CA ARG A 48 -16.47 1.11 -9.13
C ARG A 48 -15.43 1.93 -9.88
N ARG A 49 -15.29 3.23 -9.60
CA ARG A 49 -14.26 4.07 -10.24
C ARG A 49 -12.85 3.63 -9.89
N ILE A 50 -12.61 3.27 -8.63
CA ILE A 50 -11.31 2.75 -8.18
C ILE A 50 -11.07 1.34 -8.74
N GLU A 51 -12.10 0.50 -8.82
CA GLU A 51 -11.97 -0.82 -9.45
C GLU A 51 -11.67 -0.74 -10.95
N GLN A 52 -12.28 0.21 -11.66
CA GLN A 52 -12.05 0.44 -13.09
C GLN A 52 -10.68 1.06 -13.36
N ASN A 53 -10.20 1.90 -12.46
CA ASN A 53 -8.90 2.56 -12.54
C ASN A 53 -8.17 2.41 -11.20
N PRO A 54 -7.64 1.22 -10.90
CA PRO A 54 -6.91 1.00 -9.67
C PRO A 54 -5.72 1.96 -9.63
N PRO A 55 -5.44 2.62 -8.49
CA PRO A 55 -4.35 3.58 -8.36
C PRO A 55 -3.01 2.84 -8.26
N ILE A 56 -2.65 2.08 -9.30
CA ILE A 56 -1.44 1.28 -9.40
C ILE A 56 -0.73 1.71 -10.68
N GLU A 57 0.44 2.30 -10.53
CA GLU A 57 1.30 2.72 -11.64
C GLU A 57 2.60 1.93 -11.57
N GLN A 58 2.97 1.26 -12.68
CA GLN A 58 4.23 0.55 -12.80
C GLN A 58 5.09 1.17 -13.91
N ASN A 59 6.32 1.53 -13.57
CA ASN A 59 7.36 1.92 -14.52
C ASN A 59 8.62 1.06 -14.30
N GLY A 60 8.81 0.04 -15.15
CA GLY A 60 9.88 -0.93 -14.98
C GLY A 60 9.74 -1.69 -13.65
N ASN A 61 10.74 -1.54 -12.77
CA ASN A 61 10.74 -2.12 -11.41
C ASN A 61 10.22 -1.17 -10.33
N THR A 62 9.80 0.04 -10.69
CA THR A 62 9.18 1.00 -9.78
C THR A 62 7.67 0.84 -9.82
N ILE A 63 7.05 0.65 -8.67
CA ILE A 63 5.59 0.47 -8.54
C ILE A 63 5.09 1.47 -7.50
N HIS A 64 4.12 2.29 -7.90
CA HIS A 64 3.39 3.21 -7.02
C HIS A 64 1.97 2.70 -6.81
N ILE A 65 1.52 2.62 -5.56
CA ILE A 65 0.19 2.15 -5.17
C ILE A 65 -0.50 3.19 -4.31
N GLY A 66 -1.78 3.46 -4.59
CA GLY A 66 -2.66 4.29 -3.78
C GLY A 66 -2.50 5.80 -3.96
N ARG A 67 -1.83 6.24 -5.03
CA ARG A 67 -1.84 7.64 -5.47
C ARG A 67 -3.18 7.98 -6.13
N ILE A 68 -4.15 8.36 -5.29
CA ILE A 68 -5.45 8.85 -5.77
C ILE A 68 -5.34 10.36 -5.99
N SER A 69 -5.41 10.80 -7.24
CA SER A 69 -5.39 12.22 -7.61
C SER A 69 -6.70 12.93 -7.30
N ASP A 70 -7.82 12.20 -7.29
CA ASP A 70 -9.14 12.74 -7.01
C ASP A 70 -9.33 13.00 -5.50
N PRO A 71 -9.44 14.28 -5.07
CA PRO A 71 -9.62 14.62 -3.66
C PRO A 71 -10.92 14.09 -3.07
N GLU A 72 -11.97 13.88 -3.88
CA GLU A 72 -13.24 13.36 -3.41
C GLU A 72 -13.14 11.88 -3.07
N LEU A 73 -12.42 11.10 -3.88
CA LEU A 73 -12.16 9.68 -3.62
C LEU A 73 -11.29 9.50 -2.37
N ARG A 74 -10.34 10.41 -2.12
CA ARG A 74 -9.46 10.33 -0.92
C ARG A 74 -10.18 10.49 0.41
N ARG A 75 -11.26 11.28 0.49
CA ARG A 75 -11.84 11.72 1.78
C ARG A 75 -12.83 10.74 2.41
N ASN A 76 -13.44 9.84 1.63
CA ASN A 76 -14.54 8.99 2.09
C ASN A 76 -14.32 7.49 1.80
N ILE A 77 -13.09 7.12 1.43
CA ILE A 77 -12.75 5.76 1.05
C ILE A 77 -11.54 5.33 1.87
N SER A 78 -11.69 4.17 2.49
CA SER A 78 -10.60 3.46 3.13
C SER A 78 -10.14 2.34 2.21
N ILE A 79 -8.84 2.24 1.98
CA ILE A 79 -8.26 1.17 1.18
C ILE A 79 -7.20 0.47 2.00
N SER A 80 -7.42 -0.82 2.23
CA SER A 80 -6.41 -1.70 2.80
C SER A 80 -5.69 -2.45 1.68
N TYR A 81 -4.38 -2.56 1.80
CA TYR A 81 -3.53 -3.25 0.84
C TYR A 81 -2.86 -4.45 1.50
N GLU A 82 -2.93 -5.60 0.85
CA GLU A 82 -2.16 -6.79 1.18
C GLU A 82 -1.24 -7.10 0.00
N LEU A 83 0.07 -7.02 0.25
CA LEU A 83 1.11 -7.05 -0.76
C LEU A 83 2.04 -8.23 -0.51
N GLU A 84 2.23 -9.07 -1.54
CA GLU A 84 3.32 -10.04 -1.57
C GLU A 84 4.39 -9.55 -2.54
N VAL A 85 5.62 -9.41 -2.06
CA VAL A 85 6.70 -8.81 -2.83
C VAL A 85 7.96 -9.66 -2.79
N PRO A 86 8.86 -9.56 -3.79
CA PRO A 86 10.17 -10.19 -3.71
C PRO A 86 10.94 -9.72 -2.47
N ALA A 87 11.82 -10.57 -1.96
CA ALA A 87 12.55 -10.26 -0.73
C ALA A 87 13.43 -9.01 -0.83
N ASP A 88 14.04 -8.79 -1.99
CA ASP A 88 14.98 -7.71 -2.23
C ASP A 88 14.26 -6.39 -2.59
N THR A 89 13.02 -6.23 -2.12
CA THR A 89 12.20 -5.03 -2.35
C THR A 89 12.67 -3.90 -1.45
N GLU A 90 12.87 -2.72 -2.02
CA GLU A 90 12.90 -1.45 -1.30
C GLU A 90 11.46 -0.97 -1.10
N LEU A 91 11.03 -0.81 0.15
CA LEU A 91 9.66 -0.46 0.48
C LEU A 91 9.59 0.93 1.12
N ARG A 92 8.78 1.80 0.51
CA ARG A 92 8.27 3.04 1.10
C ARG A 92 6.77 2.89 1.33
N SER A 93 6.32 3.02 2.57
CA SER A 93 4.90 2.90 2.89
C SER A 93 4.44 4.05 3.79
N HIS A 94 3.39 4.74 3.37
CA HIS A 94 2.80 5.85 4.09
C HIS A 94 1.32 5.62 4.31
N THR A 95 0.86 5.74 5.56
CA THR A 95 -0.57 5.79 5.89
C THR A 95 -0.90 7.04 6.70
N GLY A 96 -1.99 7.72 6.36
CA GLY A 96 -2.52 8.79 7.20
C GLY A 96 -3.06 8.22 8.51
N SER A 97 -3.96 7.24 8.38
CA SER A 97 -4.60 6.54 9.49
C SER A 97 -4.69 5.04 9.23
N GLY A 98 -4.08 4.25 10.10
CA GLY A 98 -4.19 2.80 10.08
C GLY A 98 -2.91 2.09 10.48
N ASN A 99 -3.00 0.77 10.55
CA ASN A 99 -1.88 -0.07 10.95
C ASN A 99 -1.06 -0.51 9.74
N GLN A 100 0.26 -0.61 9.93
CA GLN A 100 1.14 -1.17 8.92
C GLN A 100 1.86 -2.39 9.49
N THR A 101 1.83 -3.50 8.76
CA THR A 101 2.58 -4.71 9.07
C THR A 101 3.53 -5.02 7.92
N VAL A 102 4.82 -5.18 8.21
CA VAL A 102 5.84 -5.54 7.21
C VAL A 102 6.61 -6.75 7.72
N ASP A 103 6.71 -7.80 6.90
CA ASP A 103 7.41 -9.03 7.23
C ASP A 103 8.30 -9.55 6.09
N GLY A 104 9.56 -9.85 6.41
CA GLY A 104 10.44 -10.65 5.54
C GLY A 104 11.17 -9.88 4.43
N ILE A 105 11.15 -8.54 4.46
CA ILE A 105 11.80 -7.68 3.47
C ILE A 105 13.30 -7.55 3.78
N LYS A 106 14.13 -7.80 2.77
CA LYS A 106 15.58 -7.70 2.85
C LYS A 106 16.15 -6.38 2.34
N GLY A 107 15.39 -5.63 1.53
CA GLY A 107 15.79 -4.30 1.09
C GLY A 107 15.48 -3.21 2.13
N PRO A 108 15.88 -1.96 1.85
CA PRO A 108 15.61 -0.83 2.73
C PRO A 108 14.11 -0.60 2.94
N LEU A 109 13.75 -0.20 4.16
CA LEU A 109 12.38 0.04 4.58
C LEU A 109 12.22 1.45 5.15
N ASP A 110 11.27 2.20 4.62
CA ASP A 110 10.80 3.48 5.17
C ASP A 110 9.28 3.42 5.33
N VAL A 111 8.81 3.46 6.58
CA VAL A 111 7.39 3.38 6.90
C VAL A 111 6.97 4.52 7.81
N SER A 112 5.83 5.14 7.49
CA SER A 112 5.27 6.23 8.30
C SER A 112 3.76 6.10 8.45
N SER A 113 3.27 6.24 9.68
CA SER A 113 1.83 6.30 10.01
C SER A 113 1.54 7.60 10.74
N GLY A 114 0.52 8.34 10.33
CA GLY A 114 0.08 9.52 11.09
C GLY A 114 -0.75 9.15 12.34
N SER A 115 -1.46 8.03 12.29
CA SER A 115 -2.28 7.52 13.39
C SER A 115 -2.50 6.02 13.25
N GLY A 116 -1.87 5.23 14.11
CA GLY A 116 -2.00 3.78 14.12
C GLY A 116 -0.76 3.08 14.68
N GLY A 117 -0.65 1.78 14.42
CA GLY A 117 0.49 0.97 14.85
C GLY A 117 1.37 0.52 13.69
N LEU A 118 2.67 0.43 13.95
CA LEU A 118 3.63 -0.19 13.05
C LEU A 118 4.09 -1.53 13.65
N LYS A 119 4.07 -2.60 12.85
CA LYS A 119 4.64 -3.90 13.19
C LYS A 119 5.60 -4.33 12.09
N ILE A 120 6.88 -4.44 12.42
CA ILE A 120 7.94 -4.67 11.44
C ILE A 120 8.77 -5.87 11.93
N THR A 121 8.80 -6.96 11.15
CA THR A 121 9.48 -8.22 11.51
C THR A 121 10.33 -8.79 10.37
N ASN A 122 11.37 -9.57 10.72
CA ASN A 122 12.22 -10.32 9.77
C ASN A 122 12.88 -9.46 8.66
N LEU A 123 13.66 -8.45 9.05
CA LEU A 123 14.24 -7.47 8.14
C LEU A 123 15.72 -7.76 7.89
N GLY A 124 16.16 -7.51 6.66
CA GLY A 124 17.53 -7.77 6.22
C GLY A 124 18.45 -6.54 6.11
N ASP A 125 17.91 -5.33 6.18
CA ASP A 125 18.65 -4.07 5.96
C ASP A 125 18.05 -2.93 6.82
N ARG A 126 18.36 -1.68 6.49
CA ARG A 126 17.95 -0.47 7.21
C ARG A 126 16.44 -0.33 7.29
N VAL A 127 15.97 0.04 8.49
CA VAL A 127 14.58 0.40 8.77
C VAL A 127 14.51 1.85 9.27
N ARG A 128 13.62 2.64 8.67
CA ARG A 128 13.13 3.92 9.18
C ARG A 128 11.63 3.77 9.45
N ALA A 129 11.21 4.14 10.66
CA ALA A 129 9.83 4.03 11.10
C ALA A 129 9.41 5.32 11.82
N ASP A 130 8.25 5.86 11.46
CA ASP A 130 7.65 7.07 12.04
C ASP A 130 6.16 6.81 12.35
N ALA A 131 5.71 7.08 13.57
CA ALA A 131 4.37 6.74 14.06
C ALA A 131 3.81 7.83 14.98
#